data_AF-A0A7S2U066-F1
#
_entry.id   AF-A0A7S2U066-F1
#
_cell.length_a   1.000
_cell.length_b   1.000
_cell.length_c   1.000
_cell.angle_alpha   90.00
_cell.angle_beta   90.00
_cell.angle_gamma   90.00
#
_symmetry.space_group_name_H-M   'P 1'
#
loop_
_entity.id
_entity.type
_entity.pdbx_description
1 polymer ?
#
loop_
_entity_poly.entity_id
_entity_poly.type
_entity_poly.pdbx_seq_one_letter_code
_entity_poly.pdbx_strand_id
1 'polypeptide(L)'
;ASKSALDLLQRLLQFDPRQRITADEALSHPYLREVIDPEMISKSKGQPIHFEFEEENLTMDQCRVQLRIEVDEWERKRQAAETPKAVPSSTADDSSIGGG
;
A
#
# COMPACT_ATOMS: atom_id res chain seq x y z
N ALA A 1 -23.44 -5.00 28.11
CA ALA A 1 -22.94 -5.32 26.75
C ALA A 1 -23.86 -6.35 26.10
N SER A 2 -23.99 -6.38 24.77
CA SER A 2 -24.80 -7.40 24.08
C SER A 2 -24.10 -8.77 24.10
N LYS A 3 -24.86 -9.86 23.99
CA LYS A 3 -24.29 -11.23 23.96
C LYS A 3 -23.29 -11.41 22.81
N SER A 4 -23.64 -10.87 21.63
CA SER A 4 -22.77 -10.90 20.44
C SER A 4 -21.47 -10.11 20.64
N ALA A 5 -21.52 -8.97 21.36
CA ALA A 5 -20.31 -8.20 21.69
C ALA A 5 -19.37 -8.99 22.61
N LEU A 6 -19.93 -9.62 23.64
CA LEU A 6 -19.16 -10.42 24.60
C LEU A 6 -18.56 -11.67 23.95
N ASP A 7 -19.30 -12.32 23.04
CA ASP A 7 -18.79 -13.47 22.27
C ASP A 7 -17.57 -13.10 21.43
N LEU A 8 -17.66 -11.98 20.68
CA LEU A 8 -16.53 -11.49 19.90
C LEU A 8 -15.30 -11.21 20.78
N LEU A 9 -15.50 -10.52 21.91
CA LEU A 9 -14.41 -10.21 22.84
C LEU A 9 -13.77 -11.47 23.42
N GLN A 10 -14.55 -12.49 23.78
CA GLN A 10 -14.02 -13.76 24.26
C GLN A 10 -13.12 -14.44 23.21
N ARG A 11 -13.52 -14.40 21.94
CA ARG A 11 -12.74 -15.00 20.84
C ARG A 11 -11.49 -14.18 20.47
N LEU A 12 -11.50 -12.87 20.70
CA LEU A 12 -10.34 -11.98 20.50
C LEU A 12 -9.34 -12.04 21.65
N LEU A 13 -9.80 -12.17 22.89
CA LEU A 13 -8.98 -12.06 24.10
C LEU A 13 -8.53 -13.42 24.63
N GLN A 14 -8.31 -14.38 23.73
CA GLN A 14 -7.72 -15.67 24.09
C GLN A 14 -6.26 -15.53 24.50
N PHE A 15 -5.88 -16.27 25.54
CA PHE A 15 -4.52 -16.28 26.05
C PHE A 15 -3.54 -16.91 25.06
N ASP A 16 -3.88 -18.09 24.52
CA ASP A 16 -3.11 -18.72 23.45
C ASP A 16 -3.37 -17.97 22.13
N PRO A 17 -2.35 -17.35 21.51
CA PRO A 17 -2.51 -16.64 20.24
C PRO A 17 -3.07 -17.53 19.14
N ARG A 18 -2.80 -18.84 19.18
CA ARG A 18 -3.28 -19.81 18.18
C ARG A 18 -4.78 -20.08 18.29
N GLN A 19 -5.39 -19.75 19.43
CA GLN A 19 -6.82 -19.89 19.66
C GLN A 19 -7.59 -18.59 19.39
N ARG A 20 -6.89 -17.48 19.15
CA ARG A 20 -7.51 -16.21 18.80
C ARG A 20 -8.14 -16.32 17.42
N ILE A 21 -9.34 -15.78 17.29
CA ILE A 21 -10.02 -15.63 15.98
C ILE A 21 -9.17 -14.79 15.01
N THR A 22 -9.18 -15.15 13.72
CA THR A 22 -8.48 -14.38 12.68
C THR A 22 -9.21 -13.08 12.35
N ALA A 23 -8.53 -12.15 11.66
CA ALA A 23 -9.16 -10.92 11.19
C ALA A 23 -10.35 -11.20 10.25
N ASP A 24 -10.19 -12.11 9.29
CA ASP A 24 -11.25 -12.51 8.35
C ASP A 24 -12.51 -13.06 9.08
N GLU A 25 -12.30 -13.91 10.08
CA GLU A 25 -13.39 -14.48 10.88
C GLU A 25 -14.04 -13.42 11.80
N ALA A 26 -13.26 -12.50 12.37
CA ALA A 26 -13.77 -11.41 13.19
C ALA A 26 -14.63 -10.44 12.35
N LEU A 27 -14.18 -10.08 11.14
CA LEU A 27 -14.94 -9.26 10.21
C LEU A 27 -16.25 -9.95 9.77
N SER A 28 -16.28 -11.28 9.75
CA SER A 28 -17.48 -12.07 9.45
C SER A 28 -18.42 -12.25 10.67
N HIS A 29 -18.04 -11.74 11.85
CA HIS A 29 -18.78 -11.96 13.09
C HIS A 29 -20.12 -11.20 13.12
N PRO A 30 -21.22 -11.78 13.63
CA PRO A 30 -22.54 -11.14 13.67
C PRO A 30 -22.57 -9.77 14.33
N TYR A 31 -21.67 -9.53 15.28
CA TYR A 31 -21.53 -8.23 15.96
C TYR A 31 -21.13 -7.09 15.01
N LEU A 32 -20.33 -7.35 13.97
CA LEU A 32 -19.82 -6.32 13.07
C LEU A 32 -20.65 -6.17 11.77
N ARG A 33 -21.65 -7.02 11.56
CA ARG A 33 -22.43 -7.10 10.31
C ARG A 33 -23.09 -5.76 9.91
N GLU A 34 -23.52 -4.97 10.88
CA GLU A 34 -24.21 -3.70 10.62
C GLU A 34 -23.25 -2.51 10.45
N VAL A 35 -21.96 -2.70 10.78
CA VAL A 35 -20.94 -1.62 10.80
C VAL A 35 -19.96 -1.75 9.63
N ILE A 36 -19.89 -2.94 9.04
CA ILE A 36 -18.98 -3.27 7.94
C ILE A 36 -19.67 -3.02 6.60
N ASP A 37 -19.01 -2.23 5.76
CA ASP A 37 -19.29 -2.19 4.33
C ASP A 37 -18.47 -3.30 3.62
N PRO A 38 -19.11 -4.27 2.95
CA PRO A 38 -18.42 -5.32 2.22
C PRO A 38 -17.48 -4.80 1.13
N GLU A 39 -17.76 -3.64 0.53
CA GLU A 39 -16.90 -3.06 -0.52
C GLU A 39 -15.61 -2.48 0.04
N MET A 40 -15.60 -2.07 1.31
CA MET A 40 -14.41 -1.59 2.01
C MET A 40 -13.46 -2.73 2.43
N ILE A 41 -13.98 -3.96 2.57
CA ILE A 41 -13.16 -5.13 2.91
C ILE A 41 -12.55 -5.70 1.63
N SER A 42 -11.41 -5.16 1.23
CA SER A 42 -10.55 -5.80 0.23
C SER A 42 -9.59 -6.76 0.93
N LYS A 43 -9.63 -8.05 0.56
CA LYS A 43 -8.47 -8.92 0.83
C LYS A 43 -7.25 -8.29 0.17
N SER A 44 -6.11 -8.31 0.86
CA SER A 44 -4.86 -7.83 0.30
C SER A 44 -4.58 -8.59 -1.01
N LYS A 45 -4.60 -7.90 -2.15
CA LYS A 45 -4.24 -8.47 -3.45
C LYS A 45 -2.72 -8.56 -3.66
N GLY A 46 -1.95 -8.07 -2.70
CA GLY A 46 -0.49 -7.98 -2.75
C GLY A 46 0.20 -9.27 -2.30
N GLN A 47 1.49 -9.38 -2.63
CA GLN A 47 2.35 -10.38 -2.00
C GLN A 47 2.47 -10.10 -0.49
N PRO A 48 2.75 -11.14 0.33
CA PRO A 48 3.13 -10.94 1.72
C PRO A 48 4.22 -9.87 1.79
N ILE A 49 4.05 -8.88 2.68
CA ILE A 49 5.08 -7.88 2.90
C ILE A 49 6.26 -8.59 3.54
N HIS A 50 7.38 -8.61 2.83
CA HIS A 50 8.65 -9.10 3.36
C HIS A 50 9.37 -7.93 4.04
N PHE A 51 9.75 -8.11 5.30
CA PHE A 51 10.47 -7.10 6.07
C PHE A 51 11.98 -7.26 5.84
N GLU A 52 12.44 -7.11 4.59
CA GLU A 52 13.85 -7.31 4.17
C GLU A 52 14.83 -6.48 5.01
N PHE A 53 14.41 -5.28 5.43
CA PHE A 53 15.23 -4.39 6.26
C PHE A 53 15.50 -4.91 7.68
N GLU A 54 14.70 -5.83 8.22
CA GLU A 54 14.91 -6.38 9.58
C GLU A 54 15.98 -7.49 9.60
N GLU A 55 16.26 -8.08 8.44
CA GLU A 55 17.26 -9.16 8.31
C GLU A 55 18.69 -8.60 8.20
N GLU A 56 18.83 -7.32 7.83
CA GLU A 56 20.12 -6.66 7.68
C GLU A 56 20.57 -5.98 8.98
N ASN A 57 21.78 -6.31 9.46
CA ASN A 57 22.37 -5.65 10.63
C ASN A 57 23.10 -4.37 10.22
N LEU A 58 22.33 -3.36 9.81
CA LEU A 58 22.83 -2.06 9.36
C LEU A 58 23.21 -1.16 10.54
N THR A 59 24.25 -0.35 10.32
CA THR A 59 24.54 0.79 11.19
C THR A 59 23.52 1.92 10.97
N MET A 60 23.39 2.82 11.94
CA MET A 60 22.50 3.97 11.83
C MET A 60 22.75 4.81 10.58
N ASP A 61 24.01 4.98 10.18
CA ASP A 61 24.35 5.76 8.97
C ASP A 61 23.94 5.04 7.69
N GLN A 62 24.06 3.71 7.64
CA GLN A 62 23.58 2.92 6.52
C GLN A 62 22.05 2.95 6.41
N CYS A 63 21.31 2.85 7.52
CA CYS A 63 19.86 3.01 7.52
C CYS A 63 19.44 4.39 6.98
N ARG A 64 20.13 5.47 7.38
CA ARG A 64 19.84 6.83 6.87
C ARG A 64 20.03 6.94 5.36
N VAL A 65 21.04 6.27 4.82
CA VAL A 65 21.28 6.23 3.38
C VAL A 65 20.17 5.45 2.66
N GLN A 66 19.78 4.27 3.15
CA GLN A 66 18.69 3.48 2.56
C GLN A 66 17.36 4.25 2.54
N LEU A 67 16.98 4.88 3.66
CA LEU A 67 15.77 5.70 3.72
C LEU A 67 15.80 6.87 2.73
N ARG A 68 16.98 7.50 2.54
CA ARG A 68 17.12 8.58 1.54
C ARG A 68 16.86 8.06 0.14
N ILE A 69 17.47 6.92 -0.22
CA ILE A 69 17.31 6.29 -1.54
C ILE A 69 15.84 5.97 -1.81
N GLU A 70 15.12 5.39 -0.85
CA GLU A 70 13.69 5.07 -1.00
C GLU A 70 12.83 6.32 -1.25
N VAL A 71 13.10 7.41 -0.54
CA VAL A 71 12.38 8.69 -0.74
C VAL A 71 12.63 9.24 -2.14
N ASP A 72 13.89 9.29 -2.57
CA ASP A 72 14.25 9.80 -3.90
C ASP A 72 13.61 8.95 -5.01
N GLU A 73 13.58 7.62 -4.83
CA GLU A 73 12.89 6.72 -5.73
C GLU A 73 11.37 6.93 -5.78
N TRP A 74 10.75 7.14 -4.61
CA TRP A 74 9.32 7.41 -4.53
C TRP A 74 8.97 8.73 -5.24
N GLU A 75 9.75 9.78 -5.02
CA GLU A 75 9.54 11.07 -5.70
C GLU A 75 9.67 10.94 -7.22
N ARG A 76 10.70 10.21 -7.69
CA ARG A 76 10.89 9.93 -9.12
C ARG A 76 9.71 9.15 -9.71
N LYS A 77 9.23 8.11 -9.03
CA LYS A 77 8.07 7.32 -9.46
C LYS A 77 6.81 8.20 -9.53
N ARG A 78 6.61 9.08 -8.54
CA ARG A 78 5.48 10.00 -8.50
C ARG A 78 5.51 11.00 -9.67
N GLN A 79 6.65 11.64 -9.91
CA GLN A 79 6.83 12.57 -11.03
C GLN A 79 6.58 11.90 -12.40
N ALA A 80 7.08 10.67 -12.59
CA ALA A 80 6.85 9.91 -13.82
C ALA A 80 5.37 9.52 -14.03
N ALA A 81 4.62 9.26 -12.96
CA ALA A 81 3.19 9.00 -13.03
C ALA A 81 2.36 10.28 -13.29
N GLU A 82 2.87 11.45 -12.87
CA GLU A 82 2.24 12.76 -13.05
C GLU A 82 2.50 13.39 -14.43
N THR A 83 3.56 12.99 -15.15
CA THR A 83 3.79 13.49 -16.51
C THR A 83 2.73 12.96 -17.49
N PRO A 84 1.92 13.83 -18.14
CA PRO A 84 0.96 13.39 -19.13
C PRO A 84 1.71 12.84 -20.36
N LYS A 85 1.26 11.67 -20.85
CA LYS A 85 1.77 11.01 -22.06
C LYS A 85 1.78 12.01 -23.23
N ALA A 86 2.97 12.51 -23.60
CA ALA A 86 3.13 13.49 -24.65
C ALA A 86 2.56 12.97 -25.97
N VAL A 87 1.65 13.74 -26.56
CA VAL A 87 1.23 13.58 -27.97
C VAL A 87 2.45 13.87 -28.83
N PRO A 88 2.81 13.03 -29.83
CA PRO A 88 3.94 13.32 -30.69
C PRO A 88 3.58 14.53 -31.58
N SER A 89 4.08 15.72 -31.24
CA SER A 89 4.08 16.84 -32.18
C SER A 89 5.15 16.56 -33.23
N SER A 90 4.70 16.07 -34.37
CA SER A 90 5.49 16.02 -35.59
C SER A 90 5.82 17.45 -36.04
N THR A 91 6.98 17.96 -35.63
CA THR A 91 7.65 19.10 -36.27
C THR A 91 8.71 18.56 -37.23
N ALA A 92 8.39 18.60 -38.52
CA ALA A 92 9.31 18.60 -39.65
C ALA A 92 8.58 19.40 -40.74
N ASP A 93 9.14 20.38 -41.42
CA ASP A 93 10.51 20.87 -41.55
C ASP A 93 10.37 22.30 -42.11
N ASP A 94 11.10 23.23 -41.50
CA ASP A 94 11.38 24.56 -42.01
C ASP A 94 12.54 24.43 -43.00
N SER A 95 12.40 24.96 -44.23
CA SER A 95 13.54 25.59 -44.91
C SER A 95 13.20 26.28 -46.25
N SER A 96 13.49 27.58 -46.25
CA SER A 96 14.35 28.26 -47.25
C SER A 96 13.70 29.11 -48.37
N ILE A 97 13.56 30.41 -48.04
CA ILE A 97 14.25 31.58 -48.64
C ILE A 97 14.49 31.59 -50.16
N GLY A 98 14.06 32.68 -50.83
CA GLY A 98 14.86 33.31 -51.89
C GLY A 98 14.13 34.11 -52.99
N GLY A 99 14.06 35.43 -52.84
CA GLY A 99 14.46 36.42 -53.86
C GLY A 99 13.56 36.72 -55.09
N GLY A 100 13.13 37.98 -55.17
CA GLY A 100 12.69 38.69 -56.38
C GLY A 100 12.82 40.18 -56.17
#